data_AF-A0A956V4Q1-F1
#
_entry.id   AF-A0A956V4Q1-F1
#
_cell.length_a   1.000
_cell.length_b   1.000
_cell.length_c   1.000
_cell.angle_alpha   90.00
_cell.angle_beta   90.00
_cell.angle_gamma   90.00
#
_symmetry.space_group_name_H-M   'P 1'
#
loop_
_entity.id
_entity.type
_entity.pdbx_description
1 polymer ?
#
loop_
_entity_poly.entity_id
_entity_poly.type
_entity_poly.pdbx_seq_one_letter_code
_entity_poly.pdbx_strand_id
1 'polypeptide(L)' 'RWKIEQFHREAKQVTGLEGCQCRLSRALRNHIACSFLVWAHLKRVATLLNTNVYQLKFGLLDDYIKHQLKHPSIPMVLRA' A
#
# COMPACT_ATOMS: atom_id res chain seq x y z
N ARG A 1 19.90 -3.76 -11.35
CA ARG A 1 18.46 -4.11 -11.52
C ARG A 1 17.81 -3.02 -12.36
N TRP A 2 16.96 -3.38 -13.32
CA TRP A 2 16.36 -2.41 -14.25
C TRP A 2 15.28 -1.58 -13.55
N LYS A 3 15.39 -0.25 -13.60
CA LYS A 3 14.47 0.67 -12.91
C LYS A 3 13.02 0.50 -13.37
N ILE A 4 12.82 0.19 -14.65
CA ILE A 4 11.49 -0.04 -15.23
C ILE A 4 10.82 -1.30 -14.66
N GLU A 5 11.54 -2.40 -14.51
CA GLU A 5 11.01 -3.63 -13.90
C GLU A 5 10.69 -3.44 -12.41
N GLN A 6 11.52 -2.65 -11.71
CA GLN A 6 11.27 -2.30 -10.33
C GLN A 6 9.97 -1.48 -10.21
N PHE A 7 9.81 -0.46 -11.06
CA PHE A 7 8.58 0.33 -11.12
C PHE A 7 7.34 -0.55 -11.34
N HIS A 8 7.33 -1.37 -12.40
CA HIS A 8 6.17 -2.21 -12.71
C HIS A 8 5.84 -3.17 -11.56
N ARG A 9 6.85 -3.77 -10.94
CA ARG A 9 6.64 -4.67 -9.80
C ARG A 9 6.07 -3.94 -8.60
N GLU A 10 6.70 -2.85 -8.18
CA GLU A 10 6.26 -2.10 -7.01
C GLU A 10 4.85 -1.54 -7.22
N ALA A 11 4.56 -0.93 -8.38
CA ALA A 11 3.24 -0.40 -8.70
C ALA A 11 2.14 -1.48 -8.59
N LYS A 12 2.34 -2.66 -9.19
CA LYS A 12 1.37 -3.76 -9.08
C LYS A 12 1.13 -4.20 -7.64
N GLN A 13 2.20 -4.34 -6.86
CA GLN A 13 2.14 -4.91 -5.52
C GLN A 13 1.58 -3.95 -4.47
N VAL A 14 1.85 -2.64 -4.58
CA VAL A 14 1.52 -1.69 -3.50
C VAL A 14 0.32 -0.79 -3.78
N THR A 15 -0.10 -0.65 -5.04
CA THR A 15 -1.21 0.27 -5.41
C THR A 15 -2.44 -0.42 -5.96
N GLY A 16 -2.43 -1.74 -6.18
CA GLY A 16 -3.58 -2.47 -6.71
C GLY A 16 -3.86 -2.16 -8.18
N LEU A 17 -2.82 -1.81 -8.95
CA LEU A 17 -2.91 -1.46 -10.37
C LEU A 17 -3.70 -2.50 -11.19
N GLU A 18 -3.51 -3.79 -10.91
CA GLU A 18 -4.15 -4.91 -11.63
C GLU A 18 -5.50 -5.33 -11.04
N GLY A 19 -5.95 -4.70 -9.96
CA GLY A 19 -7.22 -5.04 -9.29
C GLY A 19 -8.45 -4.34 -9.85
N CYS A 20 -8.30 -3.48 -10.87
CA CYS A 20 -9.42 -2.72 -11.42
C CYS A 20 -10.36 -3.62 -12.22
N GLN A 21 -11.65 -3.66 -11.84
CA GLN A 21 -12.71 -4.38 -12.54
C GLN A 21 -13.62 -3.46 -13.36
N CYS A 22 -13.27 -2.18 -13.49
CA CYS A 22 -14.07 -1.22 -14.24
C CYS A 22 -14.08 -1.56 -15.74
N ARG A 23 -15.28 -1.61 -16.34
CA ARG A 23 -15.45 -1.87 -17.78
C ARG A 23 -15.42 -0.60 -18.63
N LEU A 24 -15.62 0.56 -18.02
CA LEU A 24 -15.57 1.84 -18.70
C LEU A 24 -14.11 2.26 -18.92
N SER A 25 -13.73 2.52 -20.17
CA SER A 25 -12.35 2.85 -20.54
C SER A 25 -11.79 4.07 -19.81
N ARG A 26 -12.62 5.09 -19.57
CA ARG A 26 -12.24 6.29 -18.79
C ARG A 26 -11.92 5.94 -17.34
N ALA A 27 -12.74 5.12 -16.70
CA ALA A 27 -12.52 4.71 -15.31
C ALA A 27 -11.23 3.87 -15.18
N LEU A 28 -10.98 2.97 -16.14
CA LEU A 28 -9.74 2.19 -16.17
C LEU A 28 -8.49 3.09 -16.30
N ARG A 29 -8.51 4.05 -17.23
CA ARG A 29 -7.39 5.01 -17.39
C ARG A 29 -7.17 5.85 -16.14
N ASN A 30 -8.25 6.32 -15.51
CA ASN A 30 -8.18 7.05 -14.25
C ASN A 30 -7.56 6.19 -13.14
N HIS A 31 -7.98 4.92 -13.02
CA HIS A 31 -7.40 3.98 -12.04
C HIS A 31 -5.89 3.79 -12.24
N ILE A 32 -5.45 3.60 -13.49
CA ILE A 32 -4.02 3.49 -13.84
C ILE A 32 -3.28 4.76 -13.45
N ALA A 33 -3.80 5.94 -13.79
CA ALA A 33 -3.19 7.21 -13.45
C ALA A 33 -3.10 7.43 -11.94
N CYS A 34 -4.17 7.20 -11.19
CA CYS A 34 -4.19 7.27 -9.73
C CYS A 34 -3.18 6.30 -9.10
N SER A 35 -3.12 5.07 -9.60
CA SER A 35 -2.16 4.06 -9.14
C SER A 35 -0.71 4.52 -9.32
N PHE A 36 -0.38 5.19 -10.43
CA PHE A 36 0.96 5.75 -10.67
C PHE A 36 1.26 6.96 -9.78
N LEU A 37 0.28 7.86 -9.57
CA LEU A 37 0.44 8.99 -8.65
C LEU A 37 0.72 8.54 -7.22
N VAL A 38 0.00 7.52 -6.74
CA VAL A 38 0.23 6.91 -5.43
C VAL A 38 1.62 6.29 -5.35
N TRP A 39 2.04 5.52 -6.37
CA TRP A 39 3.38 4.93 -6.38
C TRP A 39 4.48 5.99 -6.35
N ALA A 40 4.35 7.06 -7.15
CA ALA A 40 5.32 8.15 -7.18
C ALA A 40 5.42 8.85 -5.81
N HIS A 41 4.29 9.08 -5.15
CA HIS A 41 4.26 9.62 -3.80
C HIS A 41 4.96 8.68 -2.80
N LEU A 42 4.61 7.40 -2.78
CA LEU A 42 5.24 6.42 -1.89
C LEU A 42 6.75 6.30 -2.15
N LYS A 43 7.18 6.36 -3.41
CA LYS A 43 8.60 6.31 -3.78
C LYS A 43 9.36 7.53 -3.24
N ARG A 44 8.77 8.73 -3.35
CA ARG A 44 9.32 9.96 -2.77
C ARG A 44 9.44 9.86 -1.25
N VAL A 45 8.37 9.43 -0.56
CA VAL A 45 8.38 9.24 0.89
C VAL A 45 9.42 8.19 1.31
N ALA A 46 9.53 7.09 0.56
CA ALA A 46 10.51 6.03 0.85
C ALA A 46 11.94 6.56 0.77
N THR A 47 12.24 7.41 -0.22
CA THR A 47 13.54 8.07 -0.32
C THR A 47 13.80 9.03 0.84
N LEU A 48 12.81 9.84 1.23
CA LEU A 48 12.95 10.78 2.36
C LEU A 48 13.20 10.06 3.69
N LEU A 49 12.52 8.93 3.92
CA LEU A 49 12.63 8.15 5.15
C LEU A 49 13.70 7.06 5.09
N ASN A 50 14.51 7.03 4.03
CA ASN A 50 15.56 6.04 3.80
C ASN A 50 15.07 4.58 3.99
N THR A 51 13.92 4.29 3.40
CA THR A 51 13.21 3.00 3.48
C THR A 51 12.78 2.52 2.09
N ASN A 52 11.94 1.48 2.01
CA ASN A 52 11.40 0.98 0.76
C ASN A 52 9.86 1.04 0.72
N VAL A 53 9.31 0.94 -0.49
CA VAL A 53 7.88 1.15 -0.76
C VAL A 53 7.01 0.08 -0.09
N TYR A 54 7.54 -1.14 0.05
CA TYR A 54 6.85 -2.24 0.73
C TYR A 54 6.76 -2.01 2.24
N GLN A 55 7.86 -1.56 2.86
CA GLN A 55 7.88 -1.19 4.28
C GLN A 55 6.89 -0.07 4.58
N LEU A 56 6.80 0.96 3.74
CA LEU A 56 5.79 2.00 3.90
C LEU A 56 4.36 1.46 3.77
N LYS A 57 4.10 0.63 2.76
CA LYS A 57 2.74 0.16 2.47
C LYS A 57 2.23 -0.83 3.52
N PHE A 58 3.07 -1.79 3.92
CA PHE A 58 2.67 -2.88 4.81
C PHE A 58 2.92 -2.54 6.28
N GLY A 59 3.90 -1.69 6.58
CA GLY A 59 4.22 -1.27 7.95
C GLY A 59 3.32 -0.18 8.53
N LEU A 60 2.38 0.36 7.74
CA LEU A 60 1.52 1.49 8.13
C LEU A 60 0.79 1.27 9.46
N LEU A 61 0.38 0.04 9.73
CA LEU A 61 -0.38 -0.33 10.93
C LEU A 61 0.42 -1.15 11.94
N ASP A 62 1.72 -1.37 11.71
CA ASP A 62 2.52 -2.25 12.56
C ASP A 62 2.52 -1.78 14.02
N ASP A 63 2.74 -0.49 14.24
CA ASP A 63 2.79 0.07 15.60
C ASP A 63 1.41 0.11 16.24
N TYR A 64 0.37 0.38 15.45
CA TYR A 64 -1.01 0.29 15.90
C TYR A 64 -1.34 -1.14 16.37
N ILE A 65 -1.03 -2.16 15.56
CA ILE A 65 -1.29 -3.56 15.92
C ILE A 65 -0.47 -3.98 17.14
N LYS A 66 0.83 -3.65 17.20
CA LYS A 66 1.66 -3.92 18.39
C LYS A 66 1.05 -3.31 19.65
N HIS A 67 0.50 -2.10 19.55
CA HIS A 67 -0.18 -1.45 20.67
C HIS A 67 -1.47 -2.17 21.05
N GLN A 68 -2.33 -2.51 20.07
CA GLN A 68 -3.59 -3.22 20.32
C GLN A 68 -3.38 -4.63 20.87
N LEU A 69 -2.28 -5.30 20.54
CA LEU A 69 -1.94 -6.60 21.13
C LEU A 69 -1.50 -6.50 22.59
N LYS A 70 -0.83 -5.40 22.99
CA LYS A 70 -0.41 -5.16 24.38
C LYS A 70 -1.56 -4.63 25.25
N HIS A 71 -2.34 -3.70 24.70
CA HIS A 71 -3.43 -3.01 25.37
C HIS A 71 -4.65 -2.98 24.43
N PRO A 72 -5.43 -4.08 24.38
CA PRO A 72 -6.55 -4.18 23.48
C PRO A 72 -7.64 -3.17 23.85
N SER A 73 -7.96 -2.28 22.92
CA SER A 73 -9.08 -1.33 23.10
C SER A 73 -10.44 -2.03 23.04
N ILE A 74 -10.49 -3.22 22.41
CA ILE A 74 -11.66 -4.09 22.36
C ILE A 74 -11.31 -5.37 23.13
N PRO A 75 -11.83 -5.56 24.35
CA PRO A 75 -11.54 -6.76 25.13
C PRO A 75 -12.20 -7.99 24.48
N MET A 76 -11.43 -9.06 24.31
CA MET A 76 -11.96 -10.33 23.83
C MET A 76 -12.56 -11.10 25.01
N VAL A 77 -13.87 -11.00 25.19
CA VAL A 77 -14.60 -11.72 26.24
C VAL A 77 -15.17 -13.00 25.65
N LEU A 78 -14.70 -14.16 26.12
CA LEU A 78 -15.39 -15.41 25.84
C LEU A 78 -16.66 -15.44 26.69
N ARG A 79 -17.83 -15.32 26.07
CA ARG A 79 -19.10 -15.56 26.77
C ARG A 79 -19.28 -17.07 26.90
N ALA A 80 -19.30 -17.55 28.14
CA ALA A 80 -19.70 -18.92 28.49
C ALA A 80 -21.23 -19.05 28.44
#